data_AF-A0A0M8VKG5-F1
#
_entry.id   AF-A0A0M8VKG5-F1
#
_cell.length_a   1.000
_cell.length_b   1.000
_cell.length_c   1.000
_cell.angle_alpha   90.00
_cell.angle_beta   90.00
_cell.angle_gamma   90.00
#
_symmetry.space_group_name_H-M   'P 1'
#
loop_
_entity.id
_entity.type
_entity.pdbx_description
1 polymer ?
#
loop_
_entity_poly.entity_id
_entity_poly.type
_entity_poly.pdbx_seq_one_letter_code
_entity_poly.pdbx_strand_id
1 'polypeptide(L)' 'MCAGLPSGWILADKTGSGEFGTSHDVGIVWPPGRSPVVMSVLTTKRDIGAAPDSQMIAETASLLATALT' A
#
# COMPACT_ATOMS: atom_id res chain seq x y z
N MET A 1 5.99 -3.53 -2.15
CA MET A 1 5.90 -4.77 -1.35
C MET A 1 5.25 -4.34 -0.04
N CYS A 2 3.98 -4.66 0.16
CA CYS A 2 3.21 -4.25 1.33
C CYS A 2 3.76 -4.91 2.61
N ALA A 3 4.82 -4.34 3.18
CA ALA A 3 5.41 -4.78 4.44
C ALA A 3 4.58 -4.36 5.67
N GLY A 4 3.50 -3.59 5.49
CA GLY A 4 2.71 -3.00 6.57
C GLY A 4 1.50 -3.80 7.03
N LEU A 5 1.09 -4.85 6.30
CA LEU A 5 -0.09 -5.64 6.66
C LEU A 5 0.24 -6.64 7.77
N PRO A 6 -0.69 -6.92 8.70
CA PRO A 6 -0.50 -7.94 9.73
C PRO A 6 -0.21 -9.32 9.13
N SER A 7 0.52 -10.16 9.88
CA SER A 7 0.81 -11.53 9.46
C SER A 7 -0.47 -12.34 9.26
N GLY A 8 -0.46 -13.24 8.28
CA GLY A 8 -1.60 -14.09 7.94
C GLY A 8 -2.65 -13.46 7.03
N TRP A 9 -2.52 -12.17 6.70
CA TRP A 9 -3.34 -11.55 5.65
C TRP A 9 -2.87 -12.00 4.27
N ILE A 10 -3.82 -12.29 3.39
CA ILE A 10 -3.53 -12.55 1.97
C ILE A 10 -3.66 -11.22 1.22
N LEU A 11 -2.73 -10.97 0.29
CA LEU A 11 -2.71 -9.79 -0.57
C LEU A 11 -2.57 -10.24 -2.03
N ALA A 12 -3.40 -9.65 -2.89
CA ALA A 12 -3.19 -9.66 -4.34
C ALA A 12 -3.14 -8.21 -4.80
N ASP A 13 -1.94 -7.76 -5.20
CA ASP A 13 -1.68 -6.36 -5.54
C ASP A 13 -1.02 -6.17 -6.90
N LYS A 14 -1.04 -4.92 -7.33
CA LYS A 14 -0.20 -4.41 -8.39
C LYS A 14 0.51 -3.14 -7.94
N THR A 15 1.83 -3.17 -8.02
CA THR A 15 2.68 -2.00 -7.82
C THR A 15 2.78 -1.14 -9.08
N GLY A 16 2.99 0.16 -8.90
CA GLY A 16 3.27 1.09 -9.99
C GLY A 16 4.33 2.11 -9.57
N SER A 17 5.22 2.49 -10.48
CA SER A 17 6.23 3.50 -10.24
C SER A 17 6.34 4.47 -11.43
N GLY A 18 6.87 5.66 -11.17
CA GLY A 18 7.08 6.68 -12.20
C GLY A 18 8.00 7.80 -11.72
N GLU A 19 8.12 8.85 -12.55
CA GLU A 19 8.82 10.08 -12.20
C GLU A 19 8.19 10.76 -10.98
N PHE A 20 8.82 11.81 -10.45
CA PHE A 20 8.35 12.52 -9.27
C PHE A 20 8.30 11.65 -8.01
N GLY A 21 9.15 10.63 -7.91
CA GLY A 21 9.11 9.64 -6.83
C GLY A 21 7.77 8.93 -6.72
N THR A 22 7.02 8.84 -7.82
CA THR A 22 5.69 8.22 -7.84
C THR A 22 5.81 6.74 -7.50
N SER A 23 5.03 6.32 -6.51
CA SER A 23 4.97 4.94 -6.05
C SER A 23 3.55 4.61 -5.61
N HIS A 24 3.01 3.53 -6.17
CA HIS A 24 1.62 3.12 -6.00
C HIS A 24 1.56 1.64 -5.65
N ASP A 25 0.56 1.29 -4.86
CA ASP A 25 0.22 -0.10 -4.55
C ASP A 25 -1.32 -0.20 -4.45
N VAL A 26 -1.91 -1.06 -5.28
CA VAL A 26 -3.37 -1.23 -5.39
C VAL A 26 -3.70 -2.70 -5.40
N GLY A 27 -4.61 -3.14 -4.54
CA GLY A 27 -4.91 -4.55 -4.42
C GLY A 27 -6.15 -4.87 -3.61
N ILE A 28 -6.39 -6.17 -3.48
CA ILE A 28 -7.39 -6.74 -2.59
C ILE A 28 -6.65 -7.40 -1.43
N VAL A 29 -7.10 -7.11 -0.20
CA VAL A 29 -6.62 -7.75 1.02
C VAL A 29 -7.70 -8.63 1.62
N TRP A 30 -7.31 -9.78 2.15
CA TRP A 30 -8.18 -10.71 2.86
C TRP A 30 -7.70 -10.86 4.32
N PRO A 31 -8.33 -10.16 5.27
CA PRO A 31 -8.10 -10.39 6.69
C PRO A 31 -8.66 -11.74 7.13
N PRO A 32 -8.03 -12.46 8.08
CA PRO A 32 -8.54 -13.73 8.58
C PRO A 32 -9.96 -13.60 9.13
N GLY A 33 -10.88 -14.45 8.64
CA GLY A 33 -12.27 -14.51 9.13
C GLY A 33 -13.13 -13.27 8.82
N ARG A 34 -12.66 -12.35 7.96
CA ARG A 34 -13.42 -11.15 7.55
C ARG A 34 -13.63 -11.12 6.04
N SER A 35 -14.55 -10.24 5.61
CA SER A 35 -14.74 -9.96 4.19
C SER A 35 -13.50 -9.25 3.61
N PRO A 36 -13.19 -9.47 2.32
CA PRO A 36 -12.09 -8.78 1.66
C PRO A 36 -12.31 -7.28 1.57
N VAL A 37 -11.22 -6.53 1.52
CA VAL A 37 -11.20 -5.07 1.37
C VAL A 37 -10.36 -4.70 0.15
N VAL A 38 -10.84 -3.75 -0.64
CA VAL A 38 -10.05 -3.14 -1.72
C VAL A 38 -9.25 -1.98 -1.12
N MET A 39 -7.94 -1.98 -1.34
CA MET A 39 -7.03 -0.95 -0.83
C MET A 39 -6.25 -0.32 -1.98
N SER A 40 -6.08 1.00 -1.92
CA SER A 40 -5.35 1.77 -2.92
C SER A 40 -4.54 2.87 -2.24
N VAL A 41 -3.22 2.81 -2.37
CA VAL A 41 -2.31 3.82 -1.84
C VAL A 41 -1.51 4.41 -2.99
N LEU A 42 -1.71 5.70 -3.26
CA LEU A 42 -1.05 6.43 -4.33
C LEU A 42 -0.22 7.57 -3.75
N THR A 43 1.07 7.57 -4.04
CA THR A 43 2.00 8.63 -3.63
C THR A 43 2.68 9.25 -4.84
N THR A 44 2.92 10.55 -4.77
CA THR A 44 3.73 11.32 -5.72
C THR A 44 4.36 12.50 -4.99
N LYS A 45 5.48 13.03 -5.50
CA LYS A 45 6.20 14.17 -4.92
C LYS A 45 6.23 15.34 -5.91
N ARG A 46 6.76 16.49 -5.49
CA ARG A 46 6.80 17.70 -6.33
C ARG A 46 8.04 17.80 -7.22
N ASP A 47 9.13 17.18 -6.80
CA ASP A 47 10.40 17.20 -7.53
C ASP A 47 10.49 15.99 -8.47
N ILE A 48 10.77 16.22 -9.74
CA ILE A 48 10.91 15.20 -10.79
C ILE A 48 12.00 14.18 -10.47
N GLY A 49 13.08 14.61 -9.79
CA GLY A 49 14.20 13.77 -9.38
C GLY A 49 13.99 13.07 -8.03
N ALA A 50 12.84 13.23 -7.39
CA ALA A 50 12.60 12.67 -6.07
C ALA A 50 12.62 11.14 -6.10
N ALA A 51 13.25 10.53 -5.08
CA ALA A 51 13.22 9.09 -4.89
C ALA A 51 11.83 8.63 -4.40
N PRO A 52 11.35 7.44 -4.80
CA PRO A 52 10.13 6.85 -4.26
C PRO A 52 10.25 6.53 -2.77
N ASP A 53 9.12 6.51 -2.07
CA ASP A 53 9.04 6.22 -0.64
C ASP A 53 8.16 4.98 -0.39
N SER A 54 8.79 3.81 -0.38
CA SER A 54 8.10 2.55 -0.12
C SER A 54 7.67 2.39 1.34
N GLN A 55 8.32 3.11 2.27
CA GLN A 55 7.99 3.05 3.69
C GLN A 55 6.66 3.76 3.96
N MET A 56 6.44 4.92 3.33
CA MET A 56 5.16 5.64 3.39
C MET A 56 3.97 4.76 2.97
N ILE A 57 4.14 3.94 1.92
CA ILE A 57 3.11 2.99 1.48
C ILE A 57 2.84 1.94 2.56
N ALA A 58 3.89 1.33 3.12
CA ALA A 58 3.75 0.31 4.16
C ALA A 58 3.09 0.86 5.43
N GLU A 59 3.50 2.04 5.90
CA GLU A 59 2.89 2.69 7.07
C GLU A 59 1.41 3.02 6.83
N THR A 60 1.09 3.53 5.63
CA THR A 60 -0.31 3.80 5.26
C THR A 60 -1.13 2.51 5.24
N ALA A 61 -0.60 1.41 4.68
CA ALA A 61 -1.28 0.12 4.68
C ALA A 61 -1.53 -0.41 6.11
N SER A 62 -0.58 -0.21 7.02
CA SER A 62 -0.72 -0.59 8.44
C SER A 62 -1.82 0.20 9.15
N LEU A 63 -1.89 1.52 8.89
CA LEU A 63 -2.95 2.38 9.40
C LEU A 63 -4.33 1.95 8.88
N LEU A 64 -4.43 1.65 7.58
CA LEU A 64 -5.68 1.19 6.98
C LEU A 64 -6.11 -0.18 7.51
N ALA A 65 -5.17 -1.10 7.73
CA ALA A 65 -5.47 -2.40 8.34
C ALA A 65 -6.09 -2.22 9.73
N THR A 66 -5.53 -1.31 10.54
CA THR A 66 -6.07 -1.00 11.89
C THR A 66 -7.43 -0.31 11.83
N ALA A 67 -7.68 0.54 10.85
CA ALA A 67 -8.92 1.33 10.77
C ALA A 67 -10.11 0.55 10.17
N LEU A 68 -9.84 -0.46 9.33
CA LEU A 68 -10.86 -1.15 8.54
C LEU A 68 -11.15 -2.58 9.03
N THR A 69 -10.44 -3.07 10.04
CA THR A 69 -10.63 -4.42 10.60
C THR A 69 -10.66 -4.43 12.12
#